data_AF-A0A847ETT1-F1
#
_entry.id   AF-A0A847ETT1-F1
#
_cell.length_a   1.000
_cell.length_b   1.000
_cell.length_c   1.000
_cell.angle_alpha   90.00
_cell.angle_beta   90.00
_cell.angle_gamma   90.00
#
_symmetry.space_group_name_H-M   'P 1'
#
loop_
_entity.id
_entity.type
_entity.pdbx_description
1 polymer ?
#
loop_
_entity_poly.entity_id
_entity_poly.type
_entity_poly.pdbx_seq_one_letter_code
_entity_poly.pdbx_strand_id
1 'polypeptide(L)'
;MNTPIKEEIVKPEIKIREYTLPSLDLLDNHESEEDLLKNEESTAARTELINTIFEDLNIGAKVVGHTIGPSVTRYDIQMDRNVSVSSMARYINDISIRLGGVATRFEALVIGKATSGLEIPNEYRTNVGLKEALEKMPTGGRFNRDIPFGKNISGELIYANLGDLPHMLVAGSTGSGKSIFVHTLLMSLIMRNRPDELKLLVVDPKRVELSNYADIPHLICPIITDSRKAKVAFNKLVDEMERRYGVFQEARVSKISQYNDFAKSKGL
;
A
#
# COMPACT_ATOMS: atom_id res chain seq x y z
N MET A 1 15.45 24.45 -42.05
CA MET A 1 14.52 25.17 -41.15
C MET A 1 13.82 24.11 -40.31
N ASN A 2 14.16 24.02 -39.02
CA ASN A 2 13.51 23.09 -38.08
C ASN A 2 12.20 23.73 -37.63
N THR A 3 11.09 23.28 -38.18
CA THR A 3 9.76 23.61 -37.69
C THR A 3 9.57 22.89 -36.34
N PRO A 4 9.34 23.61 -35.22
CA PRO A 4 9.06 22.94 -33.96
C PRO A 4 7.68 22.31 -34.07
N ILE A 5 7.62 20.98 -33.95
CA ILE A 5 6.37 20.25 -33.82
C ILE A 5 5.76 20.66 -32.47
N LYS A 6 4.82 21.60 -32.50
CA LYS A 6 3.87 21.82 -31.40
C LYS A 6 2.83 20.70 -31.50
N GLU A 7 3.16 19.53 -30.96
CA GLU A 7 2.15 18.50 -30.69
C GLU A 7 1.26 19.04 -29.57
N GLU A 8 0.11 19.59 -29.95
CA GLU A 8 -0.94 19.97 -29.02
C GLU A 8 -1.48 18.72 -28.35
N ILE A 9 -1.34 18.67 -27.03
CA ILE A 9 -1.93 17.63 -26.22
C ILE A 9 -3.43 17.93 -26.12
N VAL A 10 -4.23 17.31 -27.00
CA VAL A 10 -5.69 17.43 -26.99
C VAL A 10 -6.22 16.73 -25.73
N LYS A 11 -6.84 17.51 -24.83
CA LYS A 11 -7.57 16.95 -23.69
C LYS A 11 -8.98 16.55 -24.15
N PRO A 12 -9.48 15.35 -23.82
CA PRO A 12 -10.88 15.04 -24.04
C PRO A 12 -11.75 15.98 -23.19
N GLU A 13 -12.74 16.63 -23.81
CA GLU A 13 -13.75 17.44 -23.12
C GLU A 13 -14.76 16.52 -22.45
N ILE A 14 -14.61 16.32 -21.15
CA ILE A 14 -15.55 15.55 -20.34
C ILE A 14 -16.43 16.54 -19.58
N LYS A 15 -17.76 16.44 -19.76
CA LYS A 15 -18.72 17.24 -18.99
C LYS A 15 -18.73 16.76 -17.54
N ILE A 16 -17.82 17.33 -16.74
CA ILE A 16 -17.54 16.98 -15.34
C ILE A 16 -18.80 16.83 -14.48
N ARG A 17 -19.85 17.63 -14.73
CA ARG A 17 -21.10 17.64 -13.95
C ARG A 17 -21.86 16.31 -13.92
N GLU A 18 -21.63 15.40 -14.86
CA GLU A 18 -22.31 14.10 -14.95
C GLU A 18 -21.41 12.91 -14.55
N TYR A 19 -20.22 13.15 -14.00
CA TYR A 19 -19.31 12.06 -13.63
C TYR A 19 -19.74 11.32 -12.37
N THR A 20 -20.14 10.06 -12.53
CA THR A 20 -20.39 9.09 -11.46
C THR A 20 -19.13 8.28 -11.15
N LEU A 21 -18.80 8.16 -9.86
CA LEU A 21 -17.73 7.28 -9.41
C LEU A 21 -18.07 5.82 -9.72
N PRO A 22 -17.09 4.98 -10.07
CA PRO A 22 -17.30 3.56 -10.30
C PRO A 22 -17.76 2.84 -9.03
N SER A 23 -18.67 1.87 -9.17
CA SER A 23 -19.09 1.02 -8.04
C SER A 23 -17.96 0.11 -7.59
N LEU A 24 -17.93 -0.21 -6.29
CA LEU A 24 -17.06 -1.25 -5.73
C LEU A 24 -17.42 -2.65 -6.25
N ASP A 25 -18.60 -2.82 -6.85
CA ASP A 25 -19.02 -4.09 -7.48
C ASP A 25 -18.17 -4.48 -8.69
N LEU A 26 -17.36 -3.55 -9.23
CA LEU A 26 -16.38 -3.85 -10.27
C LEU A 26 -15.16 -4.61 -9.74
N LEU A 27 -15.02 -4.72 -8.41
CA LEU A 27 -13.92 -5.41 -7.76
C LEU A 27 -14.37 -6.77 -7.22
N ASP A 28 -13.48 -7.76 -7.33
CA ASP A 28 -13.73 -9.10 -6.82
C ASP A 28 -13.76 -9.11 -5.28
N ASN A 29 -14.65 -9.96 -4.75
CA ASN A 29 -14.60 -10.37 -3.36
C ASN A 29 -13.56 -11.49 -3.21
N HIS A 30 -12.74 -11.41 -2.17
CA HIS A 30 -11.86 -12.52 -1.79
C HIS A 30 -12.31 -13.05 -0.44
N GLU A 31 -12.89 -14.25 -0.44
CA GLU A 31 -13.22 -14.95 0.80
C GLU A 31 -11.94 -15.43 1.46
N SER A 32 -11.81 -15.14 2.76
CA SER A 32 -10.60 -15.41 3.54
C SER A 32 -10.82 -16.39 4.68
N GLU A 33 -12.07 -16.70 5.01
CA GLU A 33 -12.42 -17.48 6.20
C GLU A 33 -11.94 -18.92 6.12
N GLU A 34 -12.08 -19.57 4.96
CA GLU A 34 -11.65 -20.97 4.78
C GLU A 34 -10.13 -21.12 4.95
N ASP A 35 -9.34 -20.22 4.39
CA ASP A 35 -7.88 -20.24 4.52
C ASP A 35 -7.45 -19.99 5.97
N LEU A 36 -8.14 -19.08 6.68
CA LEU A 36 -7.87 -18.80 8.09
C LEU A 36 -8.13 -20.03 8.96
N LEU A 37 -9.27 -20.71 8.75
CA LEU A 37 -9.63 -21.94 9.48
C LEU A 37 -8.60 -23.05 9.25
N LYS A 38 -8.18 -23.27 8.00
CA LYS A 38 -7.14 -24.27 7.68
C LYS A 38 -5.80 -23.96 8.36
N ASN A 39 -5.41 -22.69 8.38
CA ASN A 39 -4.19 -22.30 9.09
C ASN A 39 -4.34 -22.53 10.60
N GLU A 40 -5.50 -22.21 11.18
CA GLU A 40 -5.79 -22.43 12.60
C GLU A 40 -5.63 -23.90 13.00
N GLU A 41 -6.19 -24.82 12.21
CA GLU A 41 -6.03 -26.28 12.40
C GLU A 41 -4.56 -26.72 12.41
N SER A 42 -3.69 -26.07 11.62
CA SER A 42 -2.27 -26.42 11.54
C SER A 42 -1.40 -25.84 12.67
N THR A 43 -1.87 -24.82 13.40
CA THR A 43 -1.05 -24.09 14.37
C THR A 43 -0.63 -24.93 15.57
N ALA A 44 -1.45 -25.87 16.01
CA ALA A 44 -1.15 -26.74 17.15
C ALA A 44 0.05 -27.65 16.85
N ALA A 45 0.01 -28.36 15.72
CA ALA A 45 1.11 -29.21 15.26
C ALA A 45 2.39 -28.38 15.00
N ARG A 46 2.24 -27.17 14.44
CA ARG A 46 3.39 -26.28 14.22
C ARG A 46 4.01 -25.79 15.53
N THR A 47 3.19 -25.48 16.52
CA THR A 47 3.63 -25.07 17.87
C THR A 47 4.45 -26.17 18.53
N GLU A 48 3.96 -27.41 18.47
CA GLU A 48 4.68 -28.58 18.98
C GLU A 48 6.03 -28.74 18.28
N LEU A 49 6.05 -28.69 16.94
CA LEU A 49 7.29 -28.78 16.17
C LEU A 49 8.31 -27.69 16.54
N ILE A 50 7.88 -26.43 16.70
CA ILE A 50 8.78 -25.34 17.10
C ILE A 50 9.38 -25.60 18.49
N ASN A 51 8.56 -26.05 19.45
CA ASN A 51 9.04 -26.36 20.80
C ASN A 51 10.04 -27.54 20.79
N THR A 52 9.77 -28.59 20.03
CA THR A 52 10.72 -29.71 19.86
C THR A 52 12.05 -29.22 19.27
N ILE A 53 12.03 -28.33 18.28
CA ILE A 53 13.25 -27.72 17.72
C ILE A 53 14.01 -26.91 18.79
N PHE A 54 13.30 -26.16 19.64
CA PHE A 54 13.92 -25.40 20.71
C PHE A 54 14.59 -26.30 21.76
N GLU A 55 13.97 -27.44 22.08
CA GLU A 55 14.53 -28.45 22.98
C GLU A 55 15.77 -29.12 22.36
N ASP A 56 15.69 -29.58 21.10
CA ASP A 56 16.79 -30.22 20.38
C ASP A 56 18.05 -29.34 20.28
N LEU A 57 17.85 -28.04 20.10
CA LEU A 57 18.93 -27.05 19.97
C LEU A 57 19.33 -26.44 21.32
N ASN A 58 18.68 -26.86 22.42
CA ASN A 58 18.88 -26.34 23.77
C ASN A 58 18.84 -24.80 23.82
N ILE A 59 17.83 -24.21 23.17
CA ILE A 59 17.68 -22.75 23.04
C ILE A 59 17.19 -22.11 24.35
N GLY A 60 16.39 -22.82 25.15
CA GLY A 60 15.75 -22.28 26.36
C GLY A 60 14.67 -21.26 26.02
N ALA A 61 13.72 -21.67 25.18
CA ALA A 61 12.57 -20.87 24.78
C ALA A 61 11.36 -21.77 24.55
N LYS A 62 10.16 -21.19 24.58
CA LYS A 62 8.91 -21.89 24.25
C LYS A 62 7.92 -20.96 23.56
N VAL A 63 7.06 -21.54 22.73
CA VAL A 63 5.89 -20.86 22.19
C VAL A 63 4.81 -20.76 23.28
N VAL A 64 4.26 -19.57 23.49
CA VAL A 64 3.19 -19.31 24.49
C VAL A 64 1.89 -18.80 23.87
N GLY A 65 1.90 -18.50 22.57
CA GLY A 65 0.75 -18.01 21.84
C GLY A 65 1.08 -17.87 20.36
N HIS A 66 0.08 -17.51 19.56
CA HIS A 66 0.27 -17.20 18.15
C HIS A 66 -0.75 -16.15 17.67
N THR A 67 -0.48 -15.57 16.52
CA THR A 67 -1.37 -14.66 15.82
C THR A 67 -1.28 -14.97 14.32
N ILE A 68 -2.39 -15.42 13.74
CA ILE A 68 -2.48 -15.78 12.33
C ILE A 68 -2.77 -14.51 11.53
N GLY A 69 -1.83 -14.10 10.70
CA GLY A 69 -2.03 -13.04 9.71
C GLY A 69 -2.35 -13.59 8.33
N PRO A 70 -2.56 -12.73 7.32
CA PRO A 70 -2.93 -13.17 5.97
C PRO A 70 -1.86 -14.02 5.26
N SER A 71 -0.58 -13.70 5.45
CA SER A 71 0.54 -14.36 4.75
C SER A 71 1.48 -15.13 5.67
N VAL A 72 1.51 -14.79 6.94
CA VAL A 72 2.41 -15.35 7.95
C VAL A 72 1.66 -15.52 9.26
N THR A 73 2.05 -16.51 10.04
CA THR A 73 1.65 -16.69 11.43
C THR A 73 2.84 -16.31 12.31
N ARG A 74 2.60 -15.45 13.30
CA ARG A 74 3.59 -15.11 14.32
C ARG A 74 3.35 -15.95 15.54
N TYR A 75 4.35 -16.71 15.94
CA TYR A 75 4.39 -17.44 17.19
C TYR A 75 5.06 -16.54 18.25
N ASP A 76 4.38 -16.36 19.39
CA ASP A 76 4.90 -15.60 20.52
C ASP A 76 5.89 -16.48 21.30
N ILE A 77 7.14 -16.06 21.33
CA ILE A 77 8.25 -16.81 21.92
C ILE A 77 8.59 -16.21 23.28
N GLN A 78 8.47 -17.04 24.31
CA GLN A 78 8.94 -16.75 25.66
C GLN A 78 10.33 -17.36 25.86
N MET A 79 11.34 -16.52 26.04
CA MET A 79 12.67 -16.96 26.45
C MET A 79 12.68 -17.32 27.94
N ASP A 80 13.50 -18.29 28.32
CA ASP A 80 13.79 -18.58 29.72
C ASP A 80 14.52 -17.40 30.38
N ARG A 81 14.37 -17.26 31.71
CA ARG A 81 14.90 -16.12 32.48
C ARG A 81 16.40 -15.87 32.31
N ASN A 82 17.16 -16.93 32.00
CA ASN A 82 18.62 -16.88 31.91
C ASN A 82 19.12 -16.83 30.45
N VAL A 83 18.22 -16.73 29.46
CA VAL A 83 18.57 -16.74 28.04
C VAL A 83 18.32 -15.35 27.43
N SER A 84 19.33 -14.81 26.77
CA SER A 84 19.21 -13.53 26.08
C SER A 84 18.42 -13.68 24.78
N VAL A 85 17.48 -12.78 24.51
CA VAL A 85 16.78 -12.69 23.21
C VAL A 85 17.76 -12.63 22.04
N SER A 86 18.91 -11.97 22.20
CA SER A 86 19.92 -11.85 21.15
C SER A 86 20.57 -13.19 20.77
N SER A 87 20.54 -14.21 21.63
CA SER A 87 21.09 -15.52 21.29
C SER A 87 20.26 -16.23 20.24
N MET A 88 19.01 -15.80 19.98
CA MET A 88 18.14 -16.46 19.01
C MET A 88 18.65 -16.32 17.57
N ALA A 89 19.31 -15.20 17.26
CA ALA A 89 19.75 -14.86 15.90
C ALA A 89 20.62 -15.96 15.26
N ARG A 90 21.45 -16.66 16.05
CA ARG A 90 22.36 -17.72 15.53
C ARG A 90 21.64 -19.00 15.11
N TYR A 91 20.44 -19.25 15.63
CA TYR A 91 19.68 -20.48 15.35
C TYR A 91 18.61 -20.31 14.28
N ILE A 92 18.34 -19.08 13.80
CA ILE A 92 17.24 -18.82 12.86
C ILE A 92 17.37 -19.65 11.59
N ASN A 93 18.58 -19.80 11.06
CA ASN A 93 18.84 -20.63 9.88
C ASN A 93 18.57 -22.13 10.16
N ASP A 94 19.02 -22.63 11.31
CA ASP A 94 18.79 -24.04 11.68
C ASP A 94 17.32 -24.33 11.94
N ILE A 95 16.61 -23.40 12.57
CA ILE A 95 15.15 -23.45 12.79
C ILE A 95 14.45 -23.46 11.43
N SER A 96 14.82 -22.58 10.50
CA SER A 96 14.27 -22.53 9.14
C SER A 96 14.43 -23.86 8.41
N ILE A 97 15.62 -24.49 8.49
CA ILE A 97 15.89 -25.80 7.88
C ILE A 97 15.02 -26.89 8.51
N ARG A 98 14.94 -26.95 9.84
CA ARG A 98 14.15 -27.96 10.57
C ARG A 98 12.65 -27.79 10.40
N LEU A 99 12.17 -26.59 10.07
CA LEU A 99 10.79 -26.31 9.68
C LEU A 99 10.49 -26.63 8.20
N GLY A 100 11.39 -27.34 7.51
CA GLY A 100 11.21 -27.73 6.11
C GLY A 100 11.73 -26.70 5.10
N GLY A 101 12.66 -25.84 5.49
CA GLY A 101 13.28 -24.83 4.61
C GLY A 101 12.42 -23.59 4.38
N VAL A 102 11.44 -23.34 5.24
CA VAL A 102 10.58 -22.14 5.15
C VAL A 102 11.34 -20.91 5.64
N ALA A 103 11.26 -19.80 4.91
CA ALA A 103 11.89 -18.55 5.32
C ALA A 103 11.26 -18.03 6.61
N THR A 104 12.04 -17.95 7.70
CA THR A 104 11.56 -17.47 9.01
C THR A 104 12.11 -16.09 9.33
N ARG A 105 11.32 -15.27 10.04
CA ARG A 105 11.75 -13.95 10.52
C ARG A 105 11.59 -13.88 12.03
N PHE A 106 12.66 -13.49 12.71
CA PHE A 106 12.63 -13.27 14.15
C PHE A 106 12.51 -11.79 14.49
N GLU A 107 11.52 -11.46 15.29
CA GLU A 107 11.27 -10.14 15.84
C GLU A 107 11.64 -10.17 17.33
N ALA A 108 12.76 -9.53 17.67
CA ALA A 108 13.25 -9.54 19.04
C ALA A 108 12.27 -8.89 20.04
N LEU A 109 11.52 -7.88 19.59
CA LEU A 109 10.54 -7.14 20.39
C LEU A 109 9.21 -7.05 19.68
N VAL A 110 8.17 -7.64 20.27
CA VAL A 110 6.78 -7.45 19.82
C VAL A 110 6.15 -6.31 20.63
N ILE A 111 5.72 -5.25 19.95
CA ILE A 111 5.10 -4.09 20.61
C ILE A 111 3.87 -4.53 21.41
N GLY A 112 3.82 -4.18 22.68
CA GLY A 112 2.71 -4.50 23.58
C GLY A 112 2.74 -5.90 24.21
N LYS A 113 3.75 -6.73 23.93
CA LYS A 113 3.94 -8.04 24.56
C LYS A 113 5.29 -8.17 25.25
N ALA A 114 5.37 -9.03 26.27
CA ALA A 114 6.62 -9.40 26.94
C ALA A 114 7.33 -10.60 26.28
N THR A 115 7.06 -10.82 24.99
CA THR A 115 7.55 -11.94 24.19
C THR A 115 8.27 -11.44 22.94
N SER A 116 9.12 -12.30 22.37
CA SER A 116 9.63 -12.13 21.00
C SER A 116 8.65 -12.78 20.01
N GLY A 117 8.84 -12.54 18.72
CA GLY A 117 8.01 -13.09 17.65
C GLY A 117 8.83 -13.95 16.69
N LEU A 118 8.31 -15.12 16.32
CA LEU A 118 8.81 -15.91 15.19
C LEU A 118 7.74 -15.96 14.11
N GLU A 119 7.97 -15.26 13.00
CA GLU A 119 7.08 -15.23 11.84
C GLU A 119 7.44 -16.37 10.88
N ILE A 120 6.43 -17.19 10.58
CA ILE A 120 6.52 -18.32 9.66
C ILE A 120 5.44 -18.14 8.59
N PRO A 121 5.77 -18.32 7.30
CA PRO A 121 4.78 -18.29 6.22
C PRO A 121 3.64 -19.27 6.46
N ASN A 122 2.42 -18.81 6.19
CA ASN A 122 1.25 -19.68 6.21
C ASN A 122 1.33 -20.71 5.09
N GLU A 123 0.70 -21.85 5.31
CA GLU A 123 0.49 -22.87 4.28
C GLU A 123 -0.54 -22.38 3.26
N TYR A 124 -1.64 -21.80 3.76
CA TYR A 124 -2.68 -21.16 2.94
C TYR A 124 -2.55 -19.64 3.07
N ARG A 125 -2.14 -18.97 2.00
CA ARG A 125 -2.04 -17.51 1.99
C ARG A 125 -3.36 -16.90 1.60
N THR A 126 -3.87 -16.04 2.47
CA THR A 126 -5.09 -15.28 2.24
C THR A 126 -4.81 -14.04 1.41
N ASN A 127 -5.60 -13.84 0.35
CA ASN A 127 -5.54 -12.63 -0.44
C ASN A 127 -6.12 -11.43 0.33
N VAL A 128 -5.44 -10.28 0.24
CA VAL A 128 -5.94 -9.00 0.75
C VAL A 128 -6.56 -8.25 -0.41
N GLY A 129 -7.89 -8.29 -0.51
CA GLY A 129 -8.65 -7.69 -1.60
C GLY A 129 -8.72 -6.17 -1.54
N LEU A 130 -8.66 -5.51 -2.71
CA LEU A 130 -8.85 -4.06 -2.78
C LEU A 130 -10.27 -3.67 -2.35
N LYS A 131 -11.29 -4.43 -2.74
CA LYS A 131 -12.69 -4.14 -2.40
C LYS A 131 -12.89 -4.01 -0.89
N GLU A 132 -12.51 -5.04 -0.15
CA GLU A 132 -12.58 -5.08 1.31
C GLU A 132 -11.80 -3.90 1.94
N ALA A 133 -10.63 -3.58 1.39
CA ALA A 133 -9.85 -2.43 1.85
C ALA A 133 -10.58 -1.11 1.61
N LEU A 134 -11.19 -0.90 0.44
CA LEU A 134 -11.94 0.31 0.13
C LEU A 134 -13.19 0.45 1.01
N GLU A 135 -13.89 -0.64 1.30
CA GLU A 135 -15.08 -0.66 2.17
C GLU A 135 -14.77 -0.28 3.62
N LYS A 136 -13.60 -0.71 4.12
CA LYS A 136 -13.15 -0.45 5.50
C LYS A 136 -12.44 0.89 5.68
N MET A 137 -12.10 1.59 4.59
CA MET A 137 -11.49 2.92 4.67
C MET A 137 -12.52 4.01 4.98
N PRO A 138 -12.08 5.13 5.58
CA PRO A 138 -12.94 6.28 5.80
C PRO A 138 -13.63 6.75 4.51
N THR A 139 -14.94 6.97 4.61
CA THR A 139 -15.77 7.57 3.56
C THR A 139 -16.20 8.97 3.97
N GLY A 140 -16.57 9.83 3.00
CA GLY A 140 -17.22 11.12 3.27
C GLY A 140 -16.30 12.34 3.41
N GLY A 141 -14.98 12.22 3.19
CA GLY A 141 -14.09 13.36 3.04
C GLY A 141 -14.12 13.95 1.61
N ARG A 142 -14.07 15.28 1.45
CA ARG A 142 -13.73 15.88 0.15
C ARG A 142 -12.27 15.56 -0.17
N PHE A 143 -11.99 15.12 -1.40
CA PHE A 143 -10.65 14.75 -1.87
C PHE A 143 -10.05 13.57 -1.07
N ASN A 144 -10.59 12.36 -1.26
CA ASN A 144 -10.13 11.16 -0.56
C ASN A 144 -8.73 10.75 -1.01
N ARG A 145 -7.74 10.95 -0.13
CA ARG A 145 -6.33 10.69 -0.39
C ARG A 145 -5.79 9.50 0.41
N ASP A 146 -6.67 8.73 1.05
CA ASP A 146 -6.31 7.61 1.90
C ASP A 146 -6.02 6.37 1.05
N ILE A 147 -4.78 5.91 0.98
CA ILE A 147 -4.39 4.75 0.17
C ILE A 147 -4.23 3.52 1.08
N PRO A 148 -4.78 2.35 0.71
CA PRO A 148 -4.56 1.13 1.43
C PRO A 148 -3.15 0.57 1.14
N PHE A 149 -2.45 0.15 2.19
CA PHE A 149 -1.17 -0.55 2.11
C PHE A 149 -1.32 -2.06 2.30
N GLY A 150 -2.49 -2.53 2.72
CA GLY A 150 -2.80 -3.93 2.97
C GLY A 150 -3.23 -4.15 4.41
N LYS A 151 -3.00 -5.36 4.94
CA LYS A 151 -3.32 -5.72 6.31
C LYS A 151 -2.06 -5.97 7.12
N ASN A 152 -2.09 -5.64 8.40
CA ASN A 152 -1.05 -6.07 9.34
C ASN A 152 -1.24 -7.55 9.70
N ILE A 153 -0.38 -8.07 10.57
CA ILE A 153 -0.43 -9.46 11.02
C ILE A 153 -1.67 -9.81 11.84
N SER A 154 -2.32 -8.81 12.44
CA SER A 154 -3.58 -8.96 13.16
C SER A 154 -4.80 -8.89 12.21
N GLY A 155 -4.57 -8.77 10.90
CA GLY A 155 -5.63 -8.65 9.90
C GLY A 155 -6.26 -7.26 9.80
N GLU A 156 -5.74 -6.28 10.54
CA GLU A 156 -6.24 -4.91 10.54
C GLU A 156 -5.76 -4.18 9.28
N LEU A 157 -6.68 -3.43 8.65
CA LEU A 157 -6.36 -2.63 7.48
C LEU A 157 -5.38 -1.51 7.85
N ILE A 158 -4.26 -1.46 7.12
CA ILE A 158 -3.31 -0.36 7.17
C ILE A 158 -3.53 0.51 5.94
N TYR A 159 -3.75 1.79 6.17
CA TYR A 159 -3.88 2.81 5.14
C TYR A 159 -3.20 4.11 5.60
N ALA A 160 -2.90 5.00 4.66
CA ALA A 160 -2.34 6.31 4.98
C ALA A 160 -2.82 7.39 4.02
N ASN A 161 -2.92 8.63 4.50
CA ASN A 161 -3.31 9.77 3.68
C ASN A 161 -2.10 10.33 2.91
N LEU A 162 -2.20 10.48 1.59
CA LEU A 162 -1.15 11.13 0.79
C LEU A 162 -0.89 12.59 1.19
N GLY A 163 -1.86 13.26 1.83
CA GLY A 163 -1.66 14.60 2.37
C GLY A 163 -0.62 14.64 3.48
N ASP A 164 -0.53 13.57 4.27
CA ASP A 164 0.44 13.41 5.36
C ASP A 164 1.75 12.77 4.87
N LEU A 165 1.69 12.09 3.73
CA LEU A 165 2.82 11.52 2.98
C LEU A 165 3.01 12.27 1.66
N PRO A 166 3.45 13.54 1.69
CA PRO A 166 3.40 14.43 0.51
C PRO A 166 4.17 13.88 -0.70
N HIS A 167 5.20 13.06 -0.44
CA HIS A 167 5.93 12.31 -1.45
C HIS A 167 6.22 10.90 -0.92
N MET A 168 6.17 9.91 -1.82
CA MET A 168 6.40 8.50 -1.49
C MET A 168 7.34 7.87 -2.52
N LEU A 169 8.32 7.09 -2.03
CA LEU A 169 9.19 6.24 -2.84
C LEU A 169 8.76 4.77 -2.69
N VAL A 170 8.51 4.10 -3.81
CA VAL A 170 8.18 2.67 -3.84
C VAL A 170 9.29 1.91 -4.57
N ALA A 171 9.93 0.96 -3.90
CA ALA A 171 10.99 0.13 -4.45
C ALA A 171 10.74 -1.35 -4.13
N GLY A 172 11.17 -2.23 -5.04
CA GLY A 172 11.02 -3.68 -4.89
C GLY A 172 11.56 -4.41 -6.12
N SER A 173 12.01 -5.65 -5.92
CA SER A 173 12.44 -6.55 -7.01
C SER A 173 11.26 -7.00 -7.87
N THR A 174 11.54 -7.59 -9.04
CA THR A 174 10.50 -8.22 -9.87
C THR A 174 9.77 -9.29 -9.05
N GLY A 175 8.43 -9.31 -9.11
CA GLY A 175 7.60 -10.26 -8.37
C GLY A 175 7.33 -9.89 -6.90
N SER A 176 7.93 -8.82 -6.37
CA SER A 176 7.70 -8.37 -4.98
C SER A 176 6.34 -7.70 -4.72
N GLY A 177 5.52 -7.50 -5.76
CA GLY A 177 4.23 -6.81 -5.65
C GLY A 177 4.27 -5.30 -5.88
N LYS A 178 5.42 -4.70 -6.22
CA LYS A 178 5.54 -3.26 -6.54
C LYS A 178 4.49 -2.76 -7.53
N SER A 179 4.34 -3.44 -8.67
CA SER A 179 3.39 -3.00 -9.70
C SER A 179 1.94 -3.10 -9.22
N ILE A 180 1.59 -4.20 -8.53
CA ILE A 180 0.27 -4.39 -7.89
C ILE A 180 -0.03 -3.27 -6.90
N PHE A 181 0.95 -2.86 -6.08
CA PHE A 181 0.78 -1.74 -5.16
C PHE A 181 0.52 -0.41 -5.90
N VAL A 182 1.23 -0.14 -7.00
CA VAL A 182 0.98 1.05 -7.84
C VAL A 182 -0.44 1.02 -8.43
N HIS A 183 -0.90 -0.14 -8.91
CA HIS A 183 -2.28 -0.30 -9.38
C HIS A 183 -3.31 -0.08 -8.27
N THR A 184 -3.06 -0.64 -7.09
CA THR A 184 -3.88 -0.47 -5.88
C THR A 184 -4.00 0.99 -5.49
N LEU A 185 -2.87 1.71 -5.50
CA LEU A 185 -2.81 3.15 -5.28
C LEU A 185 -3.68 3.90 -6.30
N LEU A 186 -3.45 3.69 -7.59
CA LEU A 186 -4.18 4.40 -8.64
C LEU A 186 -5.68 4.11 -8.60
N MET A 187 -6.06 2.84 -8.49
CA MET A 187 -7.46 2.41 -8.38
C MET A 187 -8.13 3.02 -7.15
N SER A 188 -7.49 2.96 -5.98
CA SER A 188 -8.05 3.56 -4.76
C SER A 188 -8.31 5.06 -4.89
N LEU A 189 -7.49 5.78 -5.66
CA LEU A 189 -7.66 7.20 -5.89
C LEU A 189 -8.77 7.48 -6.91
N ILE A 190 -8.75 6.85 -8.09
CA ILE A 190 -9.71 7.17 -9.15
C ILE A 190 -11.12 6.66 -8.87
N MET A 191 -11.27 5.61 -8.06
CA MET A 191 -12.58 5.10 -7.67
C MET A 191 -13.27 5.96 -6.60
N ARG A 192 -12.53 6.85 -5.91
CA ARG A 192 -13.05 7.66 -4.80
C ARG A 192 -12.87 9.16 -4.99
N ASN A 193 -12.37 9.60 -6.15
CA ASN A 193 -12.21 11.01 -6.48
C ASN A 193 -12.68 11.27 -7.90
N ARG A 194 -13.43 12.34 -8.09
CA ARG A 194 -13.86 12.77 -9.42
C ARG A 194 -12.71 13.46 -10.17
N PRO A 195 -12.75 13.56 -11.51
CA PRO A 195 -11.69 14.18 -12.31
C PRO A 195 -11.48 15.68 -12.03
N ASP A 196 -12.47 16.38 -11.49
CA ASP A 196 -12.36 17.76 -10.99
C ASP A 196 -11.70 17.85 -9.62
N GLU A 197 -11.68 16.75 -8.88
CA GLU A 197 -11.10 16.65 -7.53
C GLU A 197 -9.66 16.15 -7.56
N LEU A 198 -9.36 15.24 -8.49
CA LEU A 198 -8.06 14.61 -8.65
C LEU A 198 -7.60 14.69 -10.10
N LYS A 199 -6.36 15.17 -10.26
CA LYS A 199 -5.65 15.22 -11.54
C LYS A 199 -4.35 14.43 -11.45
N LEU A 200 -4.11 13.59 -12.46
CA LEU A 200 -2.98 12.67 -12.52
C LEU A 200 -2.06 13.03 -13.69
N LEU A 201 -0.76 13.02 -13.43
CA LEU A 201 0.30 13.01 -14.44
C LEU A 201 1.05 11.69 -14.27
N VAL A 202 1.08 10.89 -15.33
CA VAL A 202 1.65 9.55 -15.30
C VAL A 202 2.83 9.47 -16.26
N VAL A 203 3.94 8.95 -15.77
CA VAL A 203 5.16 8.68 -16.55
C VAL A 203 5.44 7.19 -16.51
N ASP A 204 5.33 6.52 -17.65
CA ASP A 204 5.66 5.09 -17.82
C ASP A 204 6.65 4.93 -18.98
N PRO A 205 7.97 5.03 -18.72
CA PRO A 205 8.96 4.97 -19.78
C PRO A 205 9.07 3.59 -20.44
N LYS A 206 8.55 2.54 -19.78
CA LYS A 206 8.63 1.17 -20.28
C LYS A 206 7.36 0.73 -21.03
N ARG A 207 6.23 1.44 -20.87
CA ARG A 207 4.91 1.13 -21.46
C ARG A 207 4.34 -0.23 -21.03
N VAL A 208 4.77 -0.74 -19.88
CA VAL A 208 4.44 -2.11 -19.46
C VAL A 208 3.22 -2.11 -18.54
N GLU A 209 3.15 -1.17 -17.61
CA GLU A 209 2.28 -1.33 -16.43
C GLU A 209 1.07 -0.39 -16.51
N LEU A 210 1.26 0.85 -16.97
CA LEU A 210 0.25 1.89 -16.78
C LEU A 210 -0.57 2.21 -18.04
N SER A 211 -0.32 1.53 -19.15
CA SER A 211 -1.03 1.74 -20.42
C SER A 211 -2.55 1.57 -20.30
N ASN A 212 -3.03 0.72 -19.39
CA ASN A 212 -4.46 0.50 -19.12
C ASN A 212 -5.19 1.75 -18.58
N TYR A 213 -4.45 2.77 -18.15
CA TYR A 213 -5.00 4.02 -17.63
C TYR A 213 -5.06 5.14 -18.68
N ALA A 214 -4.71 4.88 -19.95
CA ALA A 214 -4.52 5.92 -20.95
C ALA A 214 -5.76 6.80 -21.19
N ASP A 215 -6.96 6.25 -21.01
CA ASP A 215 -8.23 6.91 -21.33
C ASP A 215 -8.98 7.44 -20.09
N ILE A 216 -8.38 7.38 -18.91
CA ILE A 216 -9.06 7.87 -17.71
C ILE A 216 -9.21 9.40 -17.72
N PRO A 217 -10.34 9.93 -17.26
CA PRO A 217 -10.62 11.38 -17.24
C PRO A 217 -9.73 12.18 -16.28
N HIS A 218 -9.07 11.51 -15.34
CA HIS A 218 -8.19 12.13 -14.36
C HIS A 218 -6.85 12.59 -14.95
N LEU A 219 -6.44 12.07 -16.10
CA LEU A 219 -5.17 12.43 -16.71
C LEU A 219 -5.16 13.89 -17.19
N ILE A 220 -4.10 14.63 -16.85
CA ILE A 220 -3.89 16.00 -17.37
C ILE A 220 -3.26 16.02 -18.76
N CYS A 221 -2.64 14.91 -19.15
CA CYS A 221 -2.04 14.67 -20.46
C CYS A 221 -1.95 13.15 -20.70
N PRO A 222 -1.79 12.69 -21.96
CA PRO A 222 -1.47 11.30 -22.26
C PRO A 222 -0.26 10.80 -21.46
N ILE A 223 -0.24 9.50 -21.21
CA ILE A 223 0.84 8.84 -20.47
C ILE A 223 2.18 9.16 -21.13
N ILE A 224 3.10 9.71 -20.35
CA ILE A 224 4.39 10.16 -20.83
C ILE A 224 5.34 8.97 -20.88
N THR A 225 5.88 8.70 -22.06
CA THR A 225 6.82 7.58 -22.29
C THR A 225 8.24 8.05 -22.60
N ASP A 226 8.40 9.27 -23.12
CA ASP A 226 9.70 9.89 -23.41
C ASP A 226 10.19 10.73 -22.21
N SER A 227 11.44 10.52 -21.80
CA SER A 227 12.05 11.19 -20.64
C SER A 227 12.21 12.71 -20.80
N ARG A 228 12.38 13.20 -22.04
CA ARG A 228 12.44 14.64 -22.32
C ARG A 228 11.05 15.26 -22.17
N LYS A 229 10.00 14.58 -22.62
CA LYS A 229 8.60 15.00 -22.37
C LYS A 229 8.30 15.00 -20.85
N ALA A 230 8.83 14.04 -20.09
CA ALA A 230 8.66 14.00 -18.63
C ALA A 230 9.27 15.23 -17.95
N LYS A 231 10.49 15.64 -18.35
CA LYS A 231 11.13 16.86 -17.84
C LYS A 231 10.27 18.11 -18.07
N VAL A 232 9.72 18.27 -19.27
CA VAL A 232 8.82 19.39 -19.60
C VAL A 232 7.57 19.37 -18.71
N ALA A 233 6.99 18.19 -18.50
CA ALA A 233 5.80 18.04 -17.69
C ALA A 233 6.06 18.34 -16.20
N PHE A 234 7.22 17.94 -15.66
CA PHE A 234 7.62 18.31 -14.30
C PHE A 234 7.83 19.81 -14.14
N ASN A 235 8.47 20.49 -15.11
CA ASN A 235 8.57 21.95 -15.08
C ASN A 235 7.18 22.61 -15.07
N LYS A 236 6.20 22.05 -15.79
CA LYS A 236 4.81 22.53 -15.74
C LYS A 236 4.13 22.32 -14.39
N LEU A 237 4.48 21.25 -13.66
CA LEU A 237 4.00 21.07 -12.29
C LEU A 237 4.61 22.10 -11.33
N VAL A 238 5.86 22.50 -11.55
CA VAL A 238 6.49 23.61 -10.81
C VAL A 238 5.78 24.93 -11.12
N ASP A 239 5.54 25.25 -12.40
CA ASP A 239 4.79 26.44 -12.81
C ASP A 239 3.40 26.48 -12.13
N GLU A 240 2.68 25.36 -12.08
CA GLU A 240 1.37 25.24 -11.42
C GLU A 240 1.46 25.40 -9.90
N MET A 241 2.52 24.90 -9.27
CA MET A 241 2.76 25.08 -7.84
C MET A 241 2.96 26.58 -7.51
N GLU A 242 3.79 27.28 -8.28
CA GLU A 242 4.02 28.73 -8.11
C GLU A 242 2.73 29.54 -8.35
N ARG A 243 1.97 29.19 -9.39
CA ARG A 243 0.66 29.80 -9.65
C ARG A 243 -0.28 29.63 -8.47
N ARG A 244 -0.33 28.43 -7.87
CA ARG A 244 -1.16 28.16 -6.68
C ARG A 244 -0.70 28.99 -5.49
N TYR A 245 0.60 29.15 -5.26
CA TYR A 245 1.09 30.01 -4.19
C TYR A 245 0.64 31.47 -4.34
N GLY A 246 0.70 32.02 -5.56
CA GLY A 246 0.17 33.38 -5.82
C GLY A 246 -1.31 33.50 -5.49
N VAL A 247 -2.12 32.55 -5.97
CA VAL A 247 -3.57 32.54 -5.72
C VAL A 247 -3.90 32.32 -4.23
N PHE A 248 -3.13 31.50 -3.52
CA PHE A 248 -3.28 31.29 -2.08
C PHE A 248 -2.94 32.56 -1.29
N GLN A 249 -1.91 33.30 -1.72
CA GLN A 249 -1.54 34.58 -1.14
C GLN A 249 -2.65 35.63 -1.30
N GLU A 250 -3.22 35.74 -2.50
CA GLU A 250 -4.36 36.64 -2.77
C GLU A 250 -5.58 36.30 -1.91
N ALA A 251 -5.89 35.01 -1.77
CA ALA A 251 -6.98 34.51 -0.92
C ALA A 251 -6.64 34.48 0.59
N ARG A 252 -5.40 34.80 0.97
CA ARG A 252 -4.88 34.75 2.36
C ARG A 252 -5.04 33.38 3.03
N VAL A 253 -4.77 32.32 2.28
CA VAL A 253 -4.81 30.93 2.74
C VAL A 253 -3.45 30.26 2.57
N SER A 254 -3.24 29.13 3.24
CA SER A 254 -1.96 28.40 3.23
C SER A 254 -2.06 26.98 2.66
N LYS A 255 -3.29 26.45 2.52
CA LYS A 255 -3.55 25.08 2.06
C LYS A 255 -4.57 25.09 0.93
N ILE A 256 -4.46 24.11 0.03
CA ILE A 256 -5.43 23.92 -1.04
C ILE A 256 -6.85 23.69 -0.52
N SER A 257 -7.02 23.00 0.62
CA SER A 257 -8.33 22.80 1.24
C SER A 257 -8.98 24.13 1.62
N GLN A 258 -8.22 25.02 2.26
CA GLN A 258 -8.67 26.36 2.62
C GLN A 258 -9.01 27.19 1.39
N TYR A 259 -8.20 27.09 0.33
CA TYR A 259 -8.50 27.77 -0.93
C TYR A 259 -9.79 27.26 -1.57
N ASN A 260 -10.02 25.95 -1.58
CA ASN A 260 -11.23 25.35 -2.13
C ASN A 260 -12.48 25.81 -1.36
N ASP A 261 -12.40 25.92 -0.03
CA ASP A 261 -13.49 26.44 0.78
C ASP A 261 -13.73 27.95 0.54
N PHE A 262 -12.65 28.74 0.40
CA PHE A 262 -12.73 30.13 0.00
C PHE A 262 -13.39 30.30 -1.37
N ALA A 263 -12.93 29.57 -2.38
CA ALA A 263 -13.46 29.61 -3.74
C ALA A 263 -14.96 29.28 -3.75
N LYS A 264 -15.37 28.22 -3.04
CA LYS A 264 -16.78 27.86 -2.88
C LYS A 264 -17.60 28.97 -2.23
N SER A 265 -17.07 29.62 -1.18
CA SER A 265 -17.75 30.75 -0.52
C SER A 265 -17.94 31.97 -1.43
N LYS A 266 -17.12 32.08 -2.48
CA LYS A 266 -17.16 33.14 -3.49
C LYS A 266 -17.89 32.75 -4.78
N GLY A 267 -18.34 31.50 -4.90
CA GLY A 267 -18.97 30.98 -6.12
C GLY A 267 -18.02 30.84 -7.31
N LEU A 268 -16.72 30.65 -7.04
CA LEU A 268 -15.67 30.39 -8.03
C LEU A 268 -15.57 28.90 -8.37
#